data_AF-A0A453KNR2-F1
#
_entry.id   AF-A0A453KNR2-F1
#
_cell.length_a   1.000
_cell.length_b   1.000
_cell.length_c   1.000
_cell.angle_alpha   90.00
_cell.angle_beta   90.00
_cell.angle_gamma   90.00
#
_symmetry.space_group_name_H-M   'P 1'
#
loop_
_entity.id
_entity.type
_entity.pdbx_description
1 polymer ?
#
loop_
_entity_poly.entity_id
_entity_poly.type
_entity_poly.pdbx_seq_one_letter_code
_entity_poly.pdbx_strand_id
1 'polypeptide(L)'
;IVRVELQGAAAYLYSRLVSLVLLLVEGSTPIDITEHGWEMLLIVKKAELESSASKFQLLGFAAVHHFYYYPESTRLRISQILVLPPYQGEGHGRLLLEAINSIAESENMYDVTIEDPSDYLQYVRSSIDCLRLLTFEPIKPALGAMVLSLEQTNLSKRTRSSIMVPPSDLAETVRQKLKINKKQFLRCWEILIYLHLDAENLKCIDNFRACIYDRTKGELLGGASGTNGKRLVQVPTSFDEDTSFAVFWTKEGGDEDNQTVQQQPEDLATQEEQLNELVDNQMEEIAEVAKNVASRGKDKLAA
;
A
#
# COMPACT_ATOMS: atom_id res chain seq x y z
N ILE A 1 -13.97 -0.57 -20.36
CA ILE A 1 -13.69 0.61 -19.51
C ILE A 1 -13.70 1.83 -20.42
N VAL A 2 -14.36 2.91 -20.00
CA VAL A 2 -14.41 4.17 -20.75
C VAL A 2 -13.63 5.20 -19.94
N ARG A 3 -12.62 5.83 -20.54
CA ARG A 3 -11.83 6.90 -19.94
C ARG A 3 -12.34 8.23 -20.49
N VAL A 4 -12.60 9.19 -19.60
CA VAL A 4 -13.05 10.54 -19.96
C VAL A 4 -12.32 11.57 -19.11
N GLU A 5 -11.98 12.70 -19.69
CA GLU A 5 -11.56 13.88 -18.91
C GLU A 5 -12.75 14.37 -18.08
N LEU A 6 -12.49 14.81 -16.84
CA LEU A 6 -13.53 15.19 -15.90
C LEU A 6 -14.07 16.61 -16.19
N GLN A 7 -14.58 16.81 -17.40
CA GLN A 7 -15.16 18.08 -17.86
C GLN A 7 -16.50 17.84 -18.54
N GLY A 8 -17.30 18.90 -18.65
CA GLY A 8 -18.60 18.86 -19.32
C GLY A 8 -19.52 17.75 -18.78
N ALA A 9 -19.98 16.86 -19.65
CA ALA A 9 -20.89 15.77 -19.29
C ALA A 9 -20.34 14.84 -18.19
N ALA A 10 -19.02 14.62 -18.15
CA ALA A 10 -18.39 13.78 -17.14
C ALA A 10 -18.45 14.42 -15.74
N ALA A 11 -18.30 15.74 -15.66
CA ALA A 11 -18.44 16.49 -14.41
C ALA A 11 -19.88 16.44 -13.87
N TYR A 12 -20.89 16.52 -14.75
CA TYR A 12 -22.30 16.32 -14.37
C TYR A 12 -22.60 14.88 -13.91
N LEU A 13 -21.91 13.88 -14.46
CA LEU A 13 -22.04 12.51 -13.98
C LEU A 13 -21.41 12.38 -12.60
N TYR A 14 -20.22 12.95 -12.39
CA TYR A 14 -19.54 12.94 -11.10
C TYR A 14 -20.37 13.55 -9.99
N SER A 15 -21.04 14.69 -10.23
CA SER A 15 -21.89 15.33 -9.21
C SER A 15 -23.06 14.45 -8.75
N ARG A 16 -23.46 13.45 -9.53
CA ARG A 16 -24.44 12.42 -9.13
C ARG A 16 -23.83 11.24 -8.40
N LEU A 17 -22.55 10.96 -8.64
CA LEU A 17 -21.82 9.84 -8.04
C LEU A 17 -21.17 10.20 -6.71
N VAL A 18 -20.77 11.46 -6.52
CA VAL A 18 -20.05 11.91 -5.33
C VAL A 18 -20.82 11.63 -4.03
N SER A 19 -22.15 11.73 -4.04
CA SER A 19 -22.97 11.37 -2.88
C SER A 19 -22.80 9.91 -2.47
N LEU A 20 -22.61 8.99 -3.42
CA LEU A 20 -22.34 7.58 -3.10
C LEU A 20 -20.93 7.41 -2.53
N VAL A 21 -19.95 8.16 -3.02
CA VAL A 21 -18.60 8.12 -2.46
C VAL A 21 -18.61 8.59 -1.01
N LEU A 22 -19.26 9.71 -0.72
CA LEU A 22 -19.37 10.26 0.64
C LEU A 22 -20.08 9.30 1.62
N LEU A 23 -20.98 8.44 1.11
CA LEU A 23 -21.71 7.46 1.92
C LEU A 23 -20.96 6.13 2.10
N LEU A 24 -20.10 5.76 1.16
CA LEU A 24 -19.53 4.40 1.08
C LEU A 24 -18.02 4.36 1.26
N VAL A 25 -17.34 5.51 1.19
CA VAL A 25 -15.89 5.62 1.32
C VAL A 25 -15.59 6.56 2.47
N GLU A 26 -15.07 5.98 3.55
CA GLU A 26 -14.65 6.72 4.74
C GLU A 26 -13.53 7.71 4.41
N GLY A 27 -13.54 8.87 5.06
CA GLY A 27 -12.54 9.93 4.84
C GLY A 27 -12.64 10.64 3.48
N SER A 28 -13.59 10.26 2.61
CA SER A 28 -13.68 10.83 1.28
C SER A 28 -14.18 12.28 1.29
N THR A 29 -13.64 13.08 0.39
CA THR A 29 -14.08 14.46 0.13
C THR A 29 -14.38 14.64 -1.37
N PRO A 30 -15.32 15.53 -1.75
CA PRO A 30 -15.58 15.83 -3.16
C PRO A 30 -14.33 16.38 -3.85
N ILE A 31 -14.04 15.91 -5.07
CA ILE A 31 -12.94 16.47 -5.87
C ILE A 31 -13.34 17.81 -6.48
N ASP A 32 -12.36 18.68 -6.71
CA ASP A 32 -12.58 19.94 -7.41
C ASP A 32 -12.63 19.72 -8.92
N ILE A 33 -13.86 19.65 -9.46
CA ILE A 33 -14.12 19.46 -10.89
C ILE A 33 -13.69 20.66 -11.76
N THR A 34 -13.30 21.79 -11.14
CA THR A 34 -12.79 22.96 -11.87
C THR A 34 -11.28 22.87 -12.12
N GLU A 35 -10.59 22.01 -11.39
CA GLU A 35 -9.16 21.77 -11.55
C GLU A 35 -8.88 20.92 -12.81
N HIS A 36 -7.80 21.23 -13.52
CA HIS A 36 -7.34 20.43 -14.66
C HIS A 36 -6.60 19.17 -14.21
N GLY A 37 -6.47 18.19 -15.10
CA GLY A 37 -5.72 16.95 -14.83
C GLY A 37 -6.54 15.83 -14.19
N TRP A 38 -7.83 16.07 -13.91
CA TRP A 38 -8.77 15.05 -13.47
C TRP A 38 -9.31 14.23 -14.64
N GLU A 39 -9.29 12.91 -14.46
CA GLU A 39 -9.89 11.95 -15.35
C GLU A 39 -10.79 10.99 -14.58
N MET A 40 -11.79 10.47 -15.28
CA MET A 40 -12.69 9.45 -14.76
C MET A 40 -12.67 8.21 -15.64
N LEU A 41 -12.44 7.06 -15.01
CA LEU A 41 -12.56 5.75 -15.63
C LEU A 41 -13.88 5.14 -15.20
N LEU A 42 -14.70 4.73 -16.17
CA LEU A 42 -16.03 4.17 -15.98
C LEU A 42 -16.04 2.71 -16.42
N ILE A 43 -16.54 1.82 -15.56
CA ILE A 43 -16.95 0.48 -15.97
C ILE A 43 -18.41 0.55 -16.38
N VAL A 44 -18.68 0.28 -17.64
CA VAL A 44 -20.04 0.22 -18.19
C VAL A 44 -20.31 -1.16 -18.78
N LYS A 45 -21.49 -1.71 -18.49
CA LYS A 45 -22.05 -2.87 -19.17
C LYS A 45 -22.95 -2.39 -20.29
N LYS A 46 -22.70 -2.86 -21.51
CA LYS A 46 -23.63 -2.66 -22.63
C LYS A 46 -24.78 -3.65 -22.46
N ALA A 47 -26.00 -3.16 -22.40
CA ALA A 47 -27.21 -3.95 -22.49
C ALA A 47 -27.69 -3.93 -23.94
N GLU A 48 -27.85 -5.11 -24.52
CA GLU A 48 -28.48 -5.27 -25.83
C GLU A 48 -29.99 -5.18 -25.64
N LEU A 49 -30.60 -4.19 -26.28
CA LEU A 49 -32.04 -4.07 -26.38
C LEU A 49 -32.43 -4.36 -27.83
N GLU A 50 -33.60 -4.95 -28.04
CA GLU A 50 -34.13 -5.28 -29.37
C GLU A 50 -34.40 -4.04 -30.25
N SER A 51 -34.36 -2.83 -29.68
CA SER A 51 -34.44 -1.56 -30.42
C SER A 51 -33.04 -0.96 -30.64
N SER A 52 -32.89 -0.18 -31.70
CA SER A 52 -31.63 0.37 -32.24
C SER A 52 -30.80 1.26 -31.29
N ALA A 53 -31.16 1.37 -30.01
CA ALA A 53 -30.44 2.16 -29.01
C ALA A 53 -29.74 1.24 -27.99
N SER A 54 -28.42 1.26 -27.96
CA SER A 54 -27.63 0.57 -26.93
C SER A 54 -27.81 1.28 -25.57
N LYS A 55 -28.26 0.54 -24.55
CA LYS A 55 -28.33 1.04 -23.18
C LYS A 55 -27.02 0.71 -22.45
N PHE A 56 -26.45 1.66 -21.74
CA PHE A 56 -25.25 1.46 -20.92
C PHE A 56 -25.63 1.51 -19.44
N GLN A 57 -25.13 0.54 -18.68
CA GLN A 57 -25.29 0.47 -17.23
C GLN A 57 -23.94 0.70 -16.56
N LEU A 58 -23.86 1.72 -15.70
CA LEU A 58 -22.65 1.98 -14.91
C LEU A 58 -22.53 0.92 -13.80
N LEU A 59 -21.36 0.31 -13.68
CA LEU A 59 -21.05 -0.68 -12.64
C LEU A 59 -20.12 -0.12 -11.56
N GLY A 60 -19.31 0.87 -11.90
CA GLY A 60 -18.35 1.49 -11.00
C GLY A 60 -17.49 2.51 -11.73
N PHE A 61 -16.70 3.26 -10.96
CA PHE A 61 -15.80 4.28 -11.50
C PHE A 61 -14.53 4.44 -10.66
N ALA A 62 -13.54 5.11 -11.24
CA ALA A 62 -12.40 5.67 -10.54
C ALA A 62 -12.15 7.11 -11.00
N ALA A 63 -11.93 8.02 -10.07
CA ALA A 63 -11.44 9.37 -10.32
C ALA A 63 -9.93 9.40 -10.07
N VAL A 64 -9.18 9.86 -11.07
CA VAL A 64 -7.72 9.81 -11.11
C VAL A 64 -7.20 11.19 -11.49
N HIS A 65 -6.14 11.64 -10.82
CA HIS A 65 -5.53 12.94 -11.07
C HIS A 65 -4.08 12.80 -11.52
N HIS A 66 -3.68 13.70 -12.42
CA HIS A 66 -2.34 13.83 -12.97
C HIS A 66 -1.53 14.84 -12.13
N PHE A 67 -0.74 14.33 -11.19
CA PHE A 67 0.15 15.15 -10.37
C PHE A 67 1.47 15.40 -11.08
N TYR A 68 1.86 16.66 -11.22
CA TYR A 68 3.20 16.99 -11.68
C TYR A 68 4.26 16.41 -10.74
N TYR A 69 5.26 15.75 -11.34
CA TYR A 69 6.42 15.22 -10.65
C TYR A 69 7.69 15.80 -11.28
N TYR A 70 8.41 16.62 -10.52
CA TYR A 70 9.64 17.26 -10.96
C TYR A 70 10.69 16.22 -11.43
N PRO A 71 11.47 16.49 -12.50
CA PRO A 71 11.49 17.73 -13.28
C PRO A 71 10.45 17.80 -14.41
N GLU A 72 10.11 16.68 -15.04
CA GLU A 72 9.25 16.67 -16.24
C GLU A 72 8.45 15.36 -16.35
N SER A 73 7.94 14.87 -15.22
CA SER A 73 7.12 13.66 -15.19
C SER A 73 5.76 13.91 -14.56
N THR A 74 4.87 12.93 -14.67
CA THR A 74 3.52 12.99 -14.12
C THR A 74 3.25 11.71 -13.34
N ARG A 75 2.73 11.84 -12.13
CA ARG A 75 2.29 10.75 -11.27
C ARG A 75 0.78 10.61 -11.39
N LEU A 76 0.33 9.39 -11.52
CA LEU A 76 -1.09 9.08 -11.60
C LEU A 76 -1.60 8.73 -10.20
N ARG A 77 -2.47 9.55 -9.62
CA ARG A 77 -3.04 9.32 -8.29
C ARG A 77 -4.52 8.96 -8.39
N ILE A 78 -4.87 7.76 -7.94
CA ILE A 78 -6.26 7.36 -7.75
C ILE A 78 -6.75 8.06 -6.50
N SER A 79 -7.69 9.00 -6.64
CA SER A 79 -8.28 9.72 -5.51
C SER A 79 -9.53 9.02 -4.99
N GLN A 80 -10.38 8.55 -5.90
CA GLN A 80 -11.60 7.85 -5.54
C GLN A 80 -11.76 6.63 -6.44
N ILE A 81 -12.17 5.50 -5.88
CA ILE A 81 -12.52 4.30 -6.64
C ILE A 81 -13.69 3.61 -5.95
N LEU A 82 -14.75 3.34 -6.72
CA LEU A 82 -15.96 2.74 -6.19
C LEU A 82 -16.58 1.80 -7.23
N VAL A 83 -16.76 0.55 -6.83
CA VAL A 83 -17.70 -0.37 -7.49
C VAL A 83 -19.04 -0.24 -6.80
N LEU A 84 -20.10 -0.01 -7.57
CA LEU A 84 -21.43 0.16 -6.99
C LEU A 84 -21.84 -1.10 -6.22
N PRO A 85 -22.51 -0.97 -5.06
CA PRO A 85 -22.78 -2.09 -4.16
C PRO A 85 -23.35 -3.36 -4.83
N PRO A 86 -24.30 -3.28 -5.79
CA PRO A 86 -24.87 -4.47 -6.42
C PRO A 86 -23.88 -5.28 -7.29
N TYR A 87 -22.72 -4.74 -7.64
CA TYR A 87 -21.75 -5.37 -8.55
C TYR A 87 -20.39 -5.61 -7.86
N GLN A 88 -20.33 -5.50 -6.54
CA GLN A 88 -19.13 -5.82 -5.77
C GLN A 88 -18.87 -7.34 -5.78
N GLY A 89 -17.61 -7.75 -5.60
CA GLY A 89 -17.22 -9.16 -5.64
C GLY A 89 -17.08 -9.77 -7.04
N GLU A 90 -17.54 -9.10 -8.10
CA GLU A 90 -17.49 -9.60 -9.50
C GLU A 90 -16.18 -9.25 -10.25
N GLY A 91 -15.17 -8.74 -9.53
CA GLY A 91 -13.85 -8.41 -10.12
C GLY A 91 -13.77 -7.08 -10.87
N HIS A 92 -14.81 -6.24 -10.83
CA HIS A 92 -14.80 -4.91 -11.46
C HIS A 92 -13.73 -3.97 -10.88
N GLY A 93 -13.50 -3.99 -9.56
CA GLY A 93 -12.46 -3.16 -8.93
C GLY A 93 -11.05 -3.52 -9.45
N ARG A 94 -10.79 -4.82 -9.62
CA ARG A 94 -9.56 -5.33 -10.26
C ARG A 94 -9.41 -4.80 -11.68
N LEU A 95 -10.47 -4.85 -12.49
CA LEU A 95 -10.44 -4.35 -13.87
C LEU A 95 -10.13 -2.84 -13.95
N LEU A 96 -10.67 -2.03 -13.03
CA LEU A 96 -10.32 -0.61 -12.94
C LEU A 96 -8.83 -0.42 -12.65
N LEU A 97 -8.29 -1.11 -11.63
CA LEU A 97 -6.88 -1.02 -11.28
C LEU A 97 -5.96 -1.49 -12.41
N GLU A 98 -6.31 -2.58 -13.11
CA GLU A 98 -5.56 -3.07 -14.27
C GLU A 98 -5.55 -2.07 -15.42
N ALA A 99 -6.67 -1.42 -15.70
CA ALA A 99 -6.73 -0.37 -16.72
C ALA A 99 -5.88 0.85 -16.34
N ILE A 100 -5.92 1.27 -15.07
CA ILE A 100 -5.10 2.38 -14.56
C ILE A 100 -3.61 2.03 -14.66
N ASN A 101 -3.21 0.82 -14.29
CA ASN A 101 -1.84 0.34 -14.47
C ASN A 101 -1.42 0.34 -15.94
N SER A 102 -2.28 -0.15 -16.84
CA SER A 102 -2.01 -0.15 -18.29
C SER A 102 -1.85 1.28 -18.84
N ILE A 103 -2.66 2.23 -18.39
CA ILE A 103 -2.55 3.64 -18.75
C ILE A 103 -1.22 4.22 -18.26
N ALA A 104 -0.89 3.97 -16.99
CA ALA A 104 0.36 4.45 -16.39
C ALA A 104 1.59 3.93 -17.13
N GLU A 105 1.57 2.67 -17.56
CA GLU A 105 2.63 2.09 -18.40
C GLU A 105 2.68 2.73 -19.79
N SER A 106 1.53 2.81 -20.49
CA SER A 106 1.48 3.31 -21.87
C SER A 106 1.83 4.78 -22.01
N GLU A 107 1.44 5.59 -21.02
CA GLU A 107 1.70 7.04 -21.00
C GLU A 107 2.99 7.38 -20.26
N ASN A 108 3.77 6.36 -19.89
CA ASN A 108 5.03 6.50 -19.19
C ASN A 108 4.96 7.39 -17.94
N MET A 109 3.91 7.20 -17.14
CA MET A 109 3.76 7.87 -15.86
C MET A 109 4.93 7.52 -14.94
N TYR A 110 5.20 8.38 -13.96
CA TYR A 110 6.24 8.15 -12.96
C TYR A 110 5.90 6.90 -12.12
N ASP A 111 4.73 6.88 -11.51
CA ASP A 111 4.19 5.75 -10.78
C ASP A 111 2.68 5.94 -10.56
N VAL A 112 2.04 4.92 -10.00
CA VAL A 112 0.65 4.96 -9.55
C VAL A 112 0.60 5.05 -8.03
N THR A 113 -0.14 6.04 -7.53
CA THR A 113 -0.45 6.19 -6.10
C THR A 113 -1.96 6.11 -5.86
N ILE A 114 -2.34 5.79 -4.63
CA ILE A 114 -3.74 5.80 -4.20
C ILE A 114 -3.80 6.70 -2.97
N GLU A 115 -4.79 7.59 -2.95
CA GLU A 115 -5.11 8.43 -1.82
C GLU A 115 -5.84 7.59 -0.77
N ASP A 116 -5.22 7.46 0.41
CA ASP A 116 -5.73 6.76 1.58
C ASP A 116 -6.50 5.45 1.27
N PRO A 117 -5.83 4.42 0.74
CA PRO A 117 -6.49 3.20 0.30
C PRO A 117 -7.11 2.45 1.49
N SER A 118 -8.37 2.04 1.38
CA SER A 118 -8.97 1.11 2.34
C SER A 118 -8.26 -0.25 2.33
N ASP A 119 -8.35 -0.99 3.43
CA ASP A 119 -7.70 -2.31 3.58
C ASP A 119 -8.10 -3.27 2.45
N TYR A 120 -9.38 -3.28 2.08
CA TYR A 120 -9.86 -4.11 0.97
C TYR A 120 -9.30 -3.65 -0.39
N LEU A 121 -9.20 -2.34 -0.64
CA LEU A 121 -8.57 -1.84 -1.86
C LEU A 121 -7.08 -2.19 -1.89
N GLN A 122 -6.40 -2.09 -0.75
CA GLN A 122 -5.00 -2.44 -0.58
C GLN A 122 -4.77 -3.94 -0.79
N TYR A 123 -5.67 -4.80 -0.32
CA TYR A 123 -5.68 -6.24 -0.59
C TYR A 123 -5.76 -6.54 -2.09
N VAL A 124 -6.72 -5.93 -2.81
CA VAL A 124 -6.88 -6.12 -4.26
C VAL A 124 -5.64 -5.61 -5.01
N ARG A 125 -5.13 -4.44 -4.63
CA ARG A 125 -3.93 -3.84 -5.24
C ARG A 125 -2.70 -4.74 -5.04
N SER A 126 -2.42 -5.17 -3.81
CA SER A 126 -1.30 -6.05 -3.50
C SER A 126 -1.43 -7.39 -4.24
N SER A 127 -2.63 -7.95 -4.36
CA SER A 127 -2.85 -9.17 -5.15
C SER A 127 -2.47 -9.00 -6.63
N ILE A 128 -2.87 -7.90 -7.26
CA ILE A 128 -2.55 -7.60 -8.67
C ILE A 128 -1.05 -7.34 -8.84
N ASP A 129 -0.46 -6.50 -8.00
CA ASP A 129 0.94 -6.10 -8.10
C ASP A 129 1.88 -7.29 -7.84
N CYS A 130 1.58 -8.16 -6.88
CA CYS A 130 2.32 -9.41 -6.67
C CYS A 130 2.26 -10.33 -7.90
N LEU A 131 1.11 -10.47 -8.55
CA LEU A 131 0.98 -11.28 -9.78
C LEU A 131 1.80 -10.72 -10.94
N ARG A 132 1.93 -9.39 -11.04
CA ARG A 132 2.77 -8.71 -12.04
C ARG A 132 4.25 -8.89 -11.72
N LEU A 133 4.61 -8.76 -10.45
CA LEU A 133 5.98 -8.93 -9.95
C LEU A 133 6.48 -10.38 -10.11
N LEU A 134 5.65 -11.39 -9.86
CA LEU A 134 6.02 -12.80 -10.10
C LEU A 134 6.45 -13.07 -11.54
N THR A 135 5.88 -12.35 -12.51
CA THR A 135 6.26 -12.45 -13.93
C THR A 135 7.40 -11.52 -14.34
N PHE A 136 7.96 -10.74 -13.40
CA PHE A 136 8.97 -9.74 -13.68
C PHE A 136 10.38 -10.27 -13.36
N GLU A 137 11.04 -10.84 -14.36
CA GLU A 137 12.38 -11.47 -14.22
C GLU A 137 13.39 -10.73 -13.34
N PRO A 138 13.54 -9.38 -13.40
CA PRO A 138 14.53 -8.67 -12.60
C PRO A 138 14.39 -8.88 -11.08
N ILE A 139 13.22 -9.27 -10.55
CA ILE A 139 13.09 -9.52 -9.11
C ILE A 139 13.66 -10.87 -8.68
N LYS A 140 13.69 -11.87 -9.57
CA LYS A 140 13.93 -13.27 -9.20
C LYS A 140 15.26 -13.49 -8.46
N PRO A 141 16.41 -12.93 -8.90
CA PRO A 141 17.69 -13.14 -8.22
C PRO A 141 17.71 -12.56 -6.81
N ALA A 142 17.20 -11.32 -6.66
CA ALA A 142 17.17 -10.64 -5.36
C ALA A 142 16.21 -11.33 -4.39
N LEU A 143 15.06 -11.79 -4.88
CA LEU A 143 14.08 -12.51 -4.08
C LEU A 143 14.64 -13.85 -3.58
N GLY A 144 15.25 -14.64 -4.48
CA GLY A 144 15.88 -15.92 -4.12
C GLY A 144 17.00 -15.76 -3.09
N ALA A 145 17.86 -14.74 -3.25
CA ALA A 145 18.91 -14.45 -2.28
C ALA A 145 18.36 -14.09 -0.89
N MET A 146 17.26 -13.33 -0.83
CA MET A 146 16.61 -12.98 0.43
C MET A 146 15.98 -14.18 1.13
N VAL A 147 15.28 -15.04 0.38
CA VAL A 147 14.67 -16.27 0.90
C VAL A 147 15.75 -17.19 1.48
N LEU A 148 16.83 -17.46 0.73
CA LEU A 148 17.96 -18.26 1.19
C LEU A 148 18.63 -17.68 2.45
N SER A 149 18.75 -16.35 2.53
CA SER A 149 19.28 -15.68 3.72
C SER A 149 18.40 -15.93 4.94
N LEU A 150 17.07 -15.90 4.80
CA LEU A 150 16.14 -16.16 5.89
C LEU A 150 16.18 -17.61 6.37
N GLU A 151 16.38 -18.56 5.45
CA GLU A 151 16.52 -19.99 5.77
C GLU A 151 17.79 -20.30 6.56
N GLN A 152 18.89 -19.64 6.21
CA GLN A 152 20.20 -19.89 6.83
C GLN A 152 20.42 -19.10 8.13
N THR A 153 19.61 -18.06 8.39
CA THR A 153 19.78 -17.19 9.55
C THR A 153 19.44 -17.92 10.86
N ASN A 154 20.27 -17.72 11.89
CA ASN A 154 20.00 -18.12 13.26
C ASN A 154 19.69 -16.88 14.10
N LEU A 155 18.52 -16.85 14.76
CA LEU A 155 18.08 -15.74 15.63
C LEU A 155 19.13 -15.34 16.67
N SER A 156 19.88 -16.33 17.20
CA SER A 156 20.91 -16.13 18.23
C SER A 156 22.15 -15.33 17.77
N LYS A 157 22.35 -15.12 16.46
CA LYS A 157 23.47 -14.35 15.90
C LYS A 157 23.04 -13.01 15.30
N ARG A 158 21.79 -12.56 15.52
CA ARG A 158 21.24 -11.32 14.96
C ARG A 158 21.87 -10.09 15.64
N THR A 159 23.05 -9.70 15.19
CA THR A 159 23.78 -8.52 15.70
C THR A 159 23.36 -7.21 15.01
N ARG A 160 22.58 -7.29 13.93
CA ARG A 160 22.04 -6.16 13.17
C ARG A 160 20.60 -6.46 12.77
N SER A 161 19.75 -5.43 12.70
CA SER A 161 18.43 -5.53 12.10
C SER A 161 18.58 -6.03 10.66
N SER A 162 18.10 -7.23 10.38
CA SER A 162 18.08 -7.77 9.02
C SER A 162 17.00 -7.04 8.24
N ILE A 163 17.40 -5.96 7.57
CA ILE A 163 16.49 -5.14 6.78
C ILE A 163 16.05 -5.96 5.56
N MET A 164 14.78 -6.36 5.54
CA MET A 164 14.17 -7.12 4.44
C MET A 164 13.64 -6.18 3.34
N VAL A 165 14.50 -5.26 2.87
CA VAL A 165 14.16 -4.23 1.88
C VAL A 165 14.73 -4.62 0.52
N PRO A 166 13.98 -4.47 -0.58
CA PRO A 166 14.50 -4.72 -1.90
C PRO A 166 15.64 -3.75 -2.23
N PRO A 167 16.63 -4.18 -3.05
CA PRO A 167 17.68 -3.31 -3.55
C PRO A 167 17.14 -2.02 -4.20
N SER A 168 17.82 -0.89 -4.00
CA SER A 168 17.32 0.42 -4.45
C SER A 168 17.25 0.55 -5.97
N ASP A 169 18.19 -0.07 -6.68
CA ASP A 169 18.23 -0.20 -8.14
C ASP A 169 17.06 -1.05 -8.67
N LEU A 170 16.73 -2.14 -7.95
CA LEU A 170 15.57 -2.97 -8.26
C LEU A 170 14.27 -2.19 -8.04
N ALA A 171 14.16 -1.44 -6.94
CA ALA A 171 13.00 -0.61 -6.66
C ALA A 171 12.77 0.44 -7.76
N GLU A 172 13.84 1.07 -8.25
CA GLU A 172 13.75 2.02 -9.37
C GLU A 172 13.36 1.31 -10.68
N THR A 173 13.88 0.11 -10.94
CA THR A 173 13.53 -0.69 -12.11
C THR A 173 12.05 -1.10 -12.10
N VAL A 174 11.54 -1.54 -10.95
CA VAL A 174 10.12 -1.88 -10.74
C VAL A 174 9.24 -0.65 -10.93
N ARG A 175 9.63 0.51 -10.37
CA ARG A 175 8.91 1.77 -10.59
C ARG A 175 8.88 2.15 -12.07
N GLN A 176 10.02 2.09 -12.75
CA GLN A 176 10.11 2.47 -14.18
C GLN A 176 9.24 1.60 -15.07
N LYS A 177 9.25 0.27 -14.85
CA LYS A 177 8.62 -0.70 -15.75
C LYS A 177 7.18 -1.04 -15.37
N LEU A 178 6.89 -1.18 -14.08
CA LEU A 178 5.57 -1.59 -13.58
C LEU A 178 4.79 -0.43 -12.95
N LYS A 179 5.40 0.75 -12.83
CA LYS A 179 4.76 1.94 -12.24
C LYS A 179 4.32 1.74 -10.78
N ILE A 180 4.92 0.77 -10.09
CA ILE A 180 4.68 0.48 -8.68
C ILE A 180 5.57 1.39 -7.84
N ASN A 181 4.97 2.21 -6.97
CA ASN A 181 5.73 3.10 -6.09
C ASN A 181 6.49 2.32 -5.00
N LYS A 182 7.50 2.94 -4.39
CA LYS A 182 8.37 2.31 -3.39
C LYS A 182 7.61 1.70 -2.20
N LYS A 183 6.61 2.40 -1.64
CA LYS A 183 5.82 1.90 -0.50
C LYS A 183 5.05 0.65 -0.87
N GLN A 184 4.39 0.66 -2.03
CA GLN A 184 3.66 -0.49 -2.54
C GLN A 184 4.60 -1.66 -2.85
N PHE A 185 5.79 -1.39 -3.41
CA PHE A 185 6.77 -2.43 -3.70
C PHE A 185 7.28 -3.08 -2.42
N LEU A 186 7.54 -2.32 -1.34
CA LEU A 186 7.90 -2.87 -0.03
C LEU A 186 6.85 -3.86 0.48
N ARG A 187 5.57 -3.47 0.45
CA ARG A 187 4.48 -4.37 0.87
C ARG A 187 4.42 -5.64 0.01
N CYS A 188 4.53 -5.49 -1.31
CA CYS A 188 4.55 -6.65 -2.21
C CYS A 188 5.80 -7.52 -2.00
N TRP A 189 6.93 -6.93 -1.63
CA TRP A 189 8.18 -7.64 -1.36
C TRP A 189 8.05 -8.59 -0.18
N GLU A 190 7.42 -8.14 0.91
CA GLU A 190 7.14 -8.99 2.08
C GLU A 190 6.23 -10.17 1.71
N ILE A 191 5.18 -9.91 0.94
CA ILE A 191 4.25 -10.95 0.44
C ILE A 191 4.98 -11.96 -0.45
N LEU A 192 5.85 -11.48 -1.36
CA LEU A 192 6.61 -12.34 -2.25
C LEU A 192 7.63 -13.19 -1.50
N ILE A 193 8.28 -12.65 -0.47
CA ILE A 193 9.16 -13.44 0.38
C ILE A 193 8.34 -14.53 1.09
N TYR A 194 7.26 -14.16 1.77
CA TYR A 194 6.39 -15.10 2.47
C TYR A 194 5.90 -16.23 1.55
N LEU A 195 5.53 -15.91 0.31
CA LEU A 195 5.12 -16.87 -0.72
C LEU A 195 6.18 -17.93 -1.07
N HIS A 196 7.45 -17.59 -0.94
CA HIS A 196 8.58 -18.47 -1.29
C HIS A 196 9.24 -19.09 -0.05
N LEU A 197 8.78 -18.75 1.16
CA LEU A 197 9.25 -19.42 2.38
C LEU A 197 8.65 -20.82 2.46
N ASP A 198 9.46 -21.76 2.93
CA ASP A 198 8.98 -23.09 3.29
C ASP A 198 8.08 -23.01 4.54
N ALA A 199 6.79 -23.29 4.37
CA ALA A 199 5.80 -23.26 5.43
C ALA A 199 6.04 -24.34 6.50
N GLU A 200 6.79 -25.41 6.19
CA GLU A 200 7.14 -26.45 7.15
C GLU A 200 8.32 -26.04 8.05
N ASN A 201 9.09 -25.02 7.62
CA ASN A 201 10.23 -24.51 8.37
C ASN A 201 9.82 -23.35 9.28
N LEU A 202 9.29 -23.70 10.46
CA LEU A 202 8.86 -22.73 11.49
C LEU A 202 9.92 -21.67 11.81
N LYS A 203 11.20 -22.05 11.79
CA LYS A 203 12.31 -21.14 12.06
C LYS A 203 12.41 -20.02 11.01
N CYS A 204 12.11 -20.31 9.74
CA CYS A 204 12.08 -19.30 8.69
C CYS A 204 10.94 -18.30 8.89
N ILE A 205 9.77 -18.79 9.28
CA ILE A 205 8.60 -17.97 9.57
C ILE A 205 8.88 -17.07 10.80
N ASP A 206 9.52 -17.60 11.85
CA ASP A 206 9.94 -16.82 13.01
C ASP A 206 10.97 -15.74 12.64
N ASN A 207 11.95 -16.08 11.80
CA ASN A 207 12.94 -15.13 11.28
C ASN A 207 12.25 -13.99 10.50
N PHE A 208 11.27 -14.33 9.66
CA PHE A 208 10.48 -13.39 8.87
C PHE A 208 9.64 -12.47 9.77
N ARG A 209 8.89 -13.03 10.73
CA ARG A 209 8.12 -12.26 11.72
C ARG A 209 9.02 -11.31 12.50
N ALA A 210 10.21 -11.76 12.93
CA ALA A 210 11.16 -10.91 13.63
C ALA A 210 11.71 -9.77 12.75
N CYS A 211 11.85 -9.97 11.43
CA CYS A 211 12.19 -8.89 10.50
C CYS A 211 11.07 -7.85 10.36
N ILE A 212 9.82 -8.27 10.31
CA ILE A 212 8.67 -7.35 10.31
C ILE A 212 8.62 -6.60 11.64
N TYR A 213 8.76 -7.29 12.77
CA TYR A 213 8.81 -6.66 14.09
C TYR A 213 9.90 -5.59 14.18
N ASP A 214 11.14 -5.91 13.81
CA ASP A 214 12.24 -4.94 13.84
C ASP A 214 11.96 -3.71 12.95
N ARG A 215 11.34 -3.91 11.78
CA ARG A 215 10.99 -2.82 10.86
C ARG A 215 9.89 -1.95 11.45
N THR A 216 8.79 -2.55 11.88
CA THR A 216 7.64 -1.83 12.47
C THR A 216 8.07 -1.08 13.74
N LYS A 217 8.91 -1.70 14.57
CA LYS A 217 9.53 -1.06 15.73
C LYS A 217 10.37 0.16 15.33
N GLY A 218 11.21 0.04 14.31
CA GLY A 218 12.04 1.13 13.81
C GLY A 218 11.24 2.28 13.18
N GLU A 219 10.11 1.98 12.55
CA GLU A 219 9.20 2.99 11.98
C GLU A 219 8.44 3.78 13.07
N LEU A 220 8.01 3.11 14.14
CA LEU A 220 7.25 3.72 15.24
C LEU A 220 8.13 4.43 16.27
N LEU A 221 9.21 3.79 16.70
CA LEU A 221 10.07 4.27 17.80
C LEU A 221 11.31 5.04 17.31
N GLY A 222 11.53 5.08 15.99
CA GLY A 222 12.77 5.56 15.39
C GLY A 222 13.88 4.51 15.52
N GLY A 223 14.68 4.34 14.47
CA GLY A 223 15.81 3.41 14.51
C GLY A 223 16.83 3.82 15.59
N ALA A 224 17.49 2.83 16.22
CA ALA A 224 18.67 3.06 17.05
C ALA A 224 19.84 3.73 16.29
N SER A 225 19.69 3.94 14.98
CA SER A 225 20.56 4.74 14.15
C SER A 225 19.74 5.84 13.46
N GLY A 226 19.73 7.01 14.09
CA GLY A 226 19.60 8.32 13.45
C GLY A 226 18.35 8.60 12.62
N THR A 227 17.22 8.92 13.26
CA THR A 227 16.24 9.87 12.69
C THR A 227 15.75 10.87 13.74
N ASN A 228 16.46 12.00 13.82
CA ASN A 228 15.97 13.34 14.20
C ASN A 228 14.97 13.46 15.36
N GLY A 229 15.33 12.98 16.56
CA GLY A 229 14.89 13.59 17.82
C GLY A 229 13.38 13.75 18.04
N LYS A 230 12.53 13.00 17.33
CA LYS A 230 11.07 13.05 17.51
C LYS A 230 10.73 12.28 18.77
N ARG A 231 10.17 12.95 19.76
CA ARG A 231 9.63 12.33 20.97
C ARG A 231 8.17 12.66 21.12
N LEU A 232 7.38 11.63 21.42
CA LEU A 232 6.00 11.74 21.87
C LEU A 232 6.01 11.93 23.39
N VAL A 233 5.36 12.98 23.86
CA VAL A 233 5.12 13.19 25.29
C VAL A 233 3.63 13.41 25.48
N GLN A 234 3.04 12.60 26.36
CA GLN A 234 1.68 12.84 26.81
C GLN A 234 1.64 14.15 27.59
N VAL A 235 0.74 15.03 27.17
CA VAL A 235 0.54 16.32 27.82
C VAL A 235 -0.62 16.13 28.78
N PRO A 236 -0.47 16.43 30.08
CA PRO A 236 -1.58 16.39 31.02
C PRO A 236 -2.69 17.33 30.53
N THR A 237 -3.90 16.81 30.33
CA THR A 237 -5.07 17.63 30.00
C THR A 237 -6.24 17.27 30.87
N SER A 238 -7.21 18.18 30.96
CA SER A 238 -8.52 17.90 31.55
C SER A 238 -9.50 17.24 30.56
N PHE A 239 -9.03 16.80 29.39
CA PHE A 239 -9.76 16.06 28.35
C PHE A 239 -9.26 14.61 28.28
N ASP A 240 -9.77 13.84 27.30
CA ASP A 240 -9.42 12.44 27.08
C ASP A 240 -7.90 12.22 26.97
N GLU A 241 -7.32 11.51 27.94
CA GLU A 241 -5.88 11.27 28.09
C GLU A 241 -5.31 10.52 26.89
N ASP A 242 -6.12 9.68 26.23
CA ASP A 242 -5.72 8.87 25.07
C ASP A 242 -5.52 9.71 23.79
N THR A 243 -6.01 10.95 23.76
CA THR A 243 -5.92 11.84 22.58
C THR A 243 -4.97 13.01 22.76
N SER A 244 -4.34 13.14 23.92
CA SER A 244 -3.45 14.26 24.22
C SER A 244 -1.98 13.89 24.24
N PHE A 245 -1.31 14.17 23.13
CA PHE A 245 0.14 14.06 23.04
C PHE A 245 0.73 15.24 22.26
N ALA A 246 1.93 15.65 22.67
CA ALA A 246 2.76 16.59 21.93
C ALA A 246 3.92 15.83 21.30
N VAL A 247 4.20 16.14 20.03
CA VAL A 247 5.41 15.70 19.35
C VAL A 247 6.39 16.85 19.34
N PHE A 248 7.56 16.69 19.96
CA PHE A 248 8.63 17.68 19.86
C PHE A 248 9.89 17.10 19.24
N TRP A 249 10.70 18.01 18.70
CA TRP A 249 11.94 17.73 18.00
C TRP A 249 13.12 18.17 18.85
N THR A 250 13.98 17.25 19.26
CA THR A 250 15.27 17.59 19.88
C THR A 250 16.31 17.76 18.79
N LYS A 251 16.94 18.95 18.70
CA LYS A 251 18.16 19.12 17.92
C LYS A 251 19.34 18.55 18.71
N GLU A 252 20.14 17.69 18.10
CA GLU A 252 21.48 17.35 18.63
C GLU A 252 22.37 18.59 18.50
N GLY A 253 22.34 19.43 19.52
CA GLY A 253 23.33 20.46 19.82
C GLY A 253 23.71 20.26 21.27
N GLY A 254 24.98 19.96 21.53
CA GLY A 254 25.47 19.46 22.81
C GLY A 254 25.03 20.30 24.01
N ASP A 255 24.35 19.65 24.93
CA ASP A 255 24.64 19.67 26.36
C ASP A 255 24.11 18.36 26.94
N GLU A 256 24.98 17.63 27.63
CA GLU A 256 24.66 16.39 28.35
C GLU A 256 23.80 16.71 29.57
N ASP A 257 22.52 17.02 29.37
CA ASP A 257 21.52 16.90 30.43
C ASP A 257 20.71 15.62 30.19
N ASN A 258 21.16 14.56 30.84
CA ASN A 258 20.44 13.29 31.00
C ASN A 258 19.15 13.52 31.81
N GLN A 259 18.13 14.10 31.18
CA GLN A 259 16.74 13.86 31.55
C GLN A 259 16.19 12.79 30.62
N THR A 260 16.63 11.55 30.87
CA THR A 260 15.91 10.37 30.44
C THR A 260 14.61 10.36 31.22
N VAL A 261 13.49 10.73 30.57
CA VAL A 261 12.16 10.43 31.09
C VAL A 261 12.14 8.92 31.29
N GLN A 262 12.14 8.47 32.56
CA GLN A 262 11.99 7.06 32.89
C GLN A 262 10.58 6.66 32.45
N GLN A 263 10.47 6.03 31.27
CA GLN A 263 9.26 5.32 30.87
C GLN A 263 9.02 4.22 31.91
N GLN A 264 7.80 4.14 32.44
CA GLN A 264 7.51 3.13 33.45
C GLN A 264 7.57 1.73 32.80
N PRO A 265 7.98 0.69 33.54
CA PRO A 265 8.03 -0.68 33.02
C PRO A 265 6.69 -1.16 32.46
N GLU A 266 5.57 -0.68 33.00
CA GLU A 266 4.21 -0.99 32.55
C GLU A 266 3.89 -0.37 31.18
N ASP A 267 4.37 0.85 30.91
CA ASP A 267 4.20 1.52 29.61
C ASP A 267 4.96 0.78 28.50
N LEU A 268 6.17 0.29 28.82
CA LEU A 268 7.01 -0.46 27.87
C LEU A 268 6.40 -1.83 27.53
N ALA A 269 5.86 -2.54 28.52
CA ALA A 269 5.19 -3.82 28.29
C ALA A 269 3.95 -3.65 27.41
N THR A 270 3.15 -2.62 27.68
CA THR A 270 1.96 -2.29 26.89
C THR A 270 2.31 -1.92 25.45
N GLN A 271 3.37 -1.13 25.25
CA GLN A 271 3.87 -0.79 23.91
C GLN A 271 4.38 -2.01 23.15
N GLU A 272 5.07 -2.93 23.83
CA GLU A 272 5.55 -4.16 23.21
C GLU A 272 4.40 -5.10 22.82
N GLU A 273 3.33 -5.15 23.62
CA GLU A 273 2.12 -5.91 23.32
C GLU A 273 1.40 -5.34 22.08
N GLN A 274 1.16 -4.03 22.04
CA GLN A 274 0.57 -3.34 20.87
C GLN A 274 1.40 -3.53 19.60
N LEU A 275 2.73 -3.47 19.73
CA LEU A 275 3.63 -3.70 18.61
C LEU A 275 3.55 -5.14 18.09
N ASN A 276 3.44 -6.13 18.98
CA ASN A 276 3.23 -7.51 18.57
C ASN A 276 1.88 -7.70 17.86
N GLU A 277 0.80 -7.09 18.37
CA GLU A 277 -0.52 -7.13 17.73
C GLU A 277 -0.48 -6.56 16.30
N LEU A 278 0.19 -5.41 16.10
CA LEU A 278 0.36 -4.83 14.77
C LEU A 278 1.15 -5.76 13.82
N VAL A 279 2.17 -6.43 14.33
CA VAL A 279 2.97 -7.38 13.54
C VAL A 279 2.14 -8.61 13.19
N ASP A 280 1.33 -9.12 14.11
CA ASP A 280 0.48 -10.28 13.88
C ASP A 280 -0.63 -9.97 12.86
N ASN A 281 -1.28 -8.80 12.96
CA ASN A 281 -2.22 -8.31 11.96
C ASN A 281 -1.56 -8.20 10.57
N GLN A 282 -0.34 -7.64 10.51
CA GLN A 282 0.40 -7.56 9.25
C GLN A 282 0.75 -8.93 8.68
N MET A 283 1.11 -9.90 9.53
CA MET A 283 1.38 -11.29 9.12
C MET A 283 0.12 -11.95 8.54
N GLU A 284 -1.04 -11.74 9.14
CA GLU A 284 -2.32 -12.23 8.64
C GLU A 284 -2.67 -11.64 7.27
N GLU A 285 -2.53 -10.32 7.10
CA GLU A 285 -2.74 -9.66 5.81
C GLU A 285 -1.81 -10.21 4.72
N ILE A 286 -0.53 -10.40 5.05
CA ILE A 286 0.47 -10.97 4.14
C ILE A 286 0.05 -12.39 3.73
N ALA A 287 -0.34 -13.23 4.70
CA ALA A 287 -0.75 -14.60 4.44
C ALA A 287 -2.03 -14.66 3.59
N GLU A 288 -2.98 -13.75 3.81
CA GLU A 288 -4.22 -13.71 3.04
C GLU A 288 -3.97 -13.34 1.57
N VAL A 289 -3.15 -12.30 1.33
CA VAL A 289 -2.79 -11.91 -0.04
C VAL A 289 -1.96 -13.01 -0.70
N ALA A 290 -0.99 -13.60 0.02
CA ALA A 290 -0.18 -14.71 -0.48
C ALA A 290 -1.07 -15.88 -0.91
N LYS A 291 -2.04 -16.29 -0.09
CA LYS A 291 -3.01 -17.34 -0.45
C LYS A 291 -3.78 -17.00 -1.73
N ASN A 292 -4.23 -15.75 -1.87
CA ASN A 292 -4.91 -15.29 -3.08
C ASN A 292 -4.00 -15.38 -4.32
N VAL A 293 -2.78 -14.84 -4.21
CA VAL A 293 -1.78 -14.84 -5.28
C VAL A 293 -1.41 -16.26 -5.69
N ALA A 294 -1.15 -17.16 -4.73
CA ALA A 294 -0.84 -18.57 -5.00
C ALA A 294 -1.99 -19.28 -5.72
N SER A 295 -3.25 -18.99 -5.34
CA SER A 295 -4.43 -19.60 -6.00
C SER A 295 -4.58 -19.17 -7.46
N ARG A 296 -4.20 -17.93 -7.80
CA ARG A 296 -4.29 -17.34 -9.15
C ARG A 296 -3.01 -17.53 -9.97
N GLY A 297 -1.89 -17.79 -9.31
CA GLY A 297 -0.55 -17.88 -9.90
C GLY A 297 -0.06 -19.30 -10.12
N LYS A 298 -0.89 -20.35 -9.93
CA LYS A 298 -0.47 -21.76 -10.07
C LYS A 298 0.23 -22.07 -11.41
N ASP A 299 -0.13 -21.38 -12.49
CA ASP A 299 0.52 -21.55 -13.81
C ASP A 299 1.84 -20.76 -13.95
N LYS A 300 2.09 -19.78 -13.06
CA LYS A 300 3.22 -18.84 -13.12
C LYS A 300 4.33 -19.14 -12.11
N LEU A 301 4.02 -19.83 -11.00
CA LEU A 301 4.99 -20.26 -9.99
C LEU A 301 5.79 -21.51 -10.40
N ALA A 302 5.36 -22.23 -11.44
CA ALA A 302 5.98 -23.47 -11.91
C ALA A 302 7.06 -23.28 -13.00
N ALA A 303 7.47 -22.04 -13.31
CA ALA A 303 8.40 -21.69 -14.38
C ALA A 303 9.51 -20.74 -13.89
#